data_AF-L8LRU0-F1
#
_entry.id   AF-L8LRU0-F1
#
_cell.length_a   1.000
_cell.length_b   1.000
_cell.length_c   1.000
_cell.angle_alpha   90.00
_cell.angle_beta   90.00
_cell.angle_gamma   90.00
#
_symmetry.space_group_name_H-M   'P 1'
#
loop_
_entity.id
_entity.type
_entity.pdbx_description
1 polymer ?
#
loop_
_entity_poly.entity_id
_entity_poly.type
_entity_poly.pdbx_seq_one_letter_code
_entity_poly.pdbx_strand_id
1 'polypeptide(L)'
;MKVQKVLFFASYLILSPLSEVQAQVINFVEGQVYGTLAEATLGWAFTVNETQTYNYLGIWDETADGLEIPHEIGLWDSSENLLATTTIASGTDSIAAFPTTEPEGIFRWERIAPVTLTPGETYHLGAFYCTSDFCMPGGEYIGVDSWVSDATASFDPNIDSQDSTFISARVLSFPPIGSIAGLSEQGNFGPNIAAAIPEPLTILGSMSTLLTMSYYRKTSRMKPKAKSNPLTK
;
A
#
# COMPACT_ATOMS: atom_id res chain seq x y z
N MET A 1 -58.68 -26.74 -8.51
CA MET A 1 -58.28 -25.38 -8.11
C MET A 1 -57.24 -25.45 -6.99
N LYS A 2 -55.95 -25.39 -7.31
CA LYS A 2 -54.85 -25.18 -6.36
C LYS A 2 -53.75 -24.40 -7.08
N VAL A 3 -53.55 -23.17 -6.62
CA VAL A 3 -52.57 -22.19 -7.11
C VAL A 3 -51.18 -22.66 -6.70
N GLN A 4 -50.24 -22.80 -7.64
CA GLN A 4 -48.84 -23.02 -7.32
C GLN A 4 -48.05 -21.78 -7.74
N LYS A 5 -47.56 -21.08 -6.70
CA LYS A 5 -46.93 -19.78 -6.72
C LYS A 5 -45.68 -19.77 -7.62
N VAL A 6 -45.68 -18.88 -8.61
CA VAL A 6 -44.47 -18.48 -9.33
C VAL A 6 -43.68 -17.58 -8.38
N LEU A 7 -42.55 -18.07 -7.86
CA LEU A 7 -41.58 -17.23 -7.15
C LEU A 7 -40.66 -16.58 -8.19
N PHE A 8 -40.80 -15.26 -8.35
CA PHE A 8 -39.79 -14.39 -8.94
C PHE A 8 -38.57 -14.36 -7.99
N PHE A 9 -37.41 -14.81 -8.46
CA PHE A 9 -36.14 -14.48 -7.80
C PHE A 9 -35.53 -13.29 -8.53
N ALA A 10 -35.58 -12.13 -7.88
CA ALA A 10 -34.86 -10.94 -8.29
C ALA A 10 -33.35 -11.22 -8.18
N SER A 11 -32.65 -11.23 -9.32
CA SER A 11 -31.19 -11.23 -9.35
C SER A 11 -30.70 -9.86 -8.86
N TYR A 12 -30.15 -9.80 -7.66
CA TYR A 12 -29.38 -8.64 -7.22
C TYR A 12 -28.08 -8.62 -8.04
N LEU A 13 -28.01 -7.73 -9.04
CA LEU A 13 -26.75 -7.35 -9.64
C LEU A 13 -26.03 -6.53 -8.56
N ILE A 14 -25.10 -7.15 -7.83
CA ILE A 14 -24.18 -6.38 -6.99
C ILE A 14 -23.30 -5.63 -7.98
N LEU A 15 -23.56 -4.33 -8.11
CA LEU A 15 -22.68 -3.40 -8.80
C LEU A 15 -21.42 -3.35 -7.92
N SER A 16 -20.43 -4.18 -8.22
CA SER A 16 -19.09 -4.00 -7.67
C SER A 16 -18.64 -2.60 -8.07
N PRO A 17 -18.23 -1.72 -7.15
CA PRO A 17 -17.62 -0.47 -7.55
C PRO A 17 -16.43 -0.84 -8.45
N LEU A 18 -16.35 -0.22 -9.63
CA LEU A 18 -15.11 -0.20 -10.39
C LEU A 18 -14.04 0.31 -9.42
N SER A 19 -13.03 -0.51 -9.11
CA SER A 19 -11.87 0.00 -8.39
C SER A 19 -11.21 1.02 -9.32
N GLU A 20 -11.18 2.27 -8.90
CA GLU A 20 -10.39 3.28 -9.59
C GLU A 20 -8.92 2.91 -9.37
N VAL A 21 -8.27 2.42 -10.43
CA VAL A 21 -6.86 2.03 -10.43
C VAL A 21 -6.04 3.31 -10.51
N GLN A 22 -5.90 4.00 -9.38
CA GLN A 22 -4.71 4.80 -9.12
C GLN A 22 -4.09 4.29 -7.82
N ALA A 23 -3.29 3.24 -8.02
CA ALA A 23 -2.51 2.60 -6.99
C ALA A 23 -1.35 3.51 -6.57
N GLN A 24 -0.82 3.26 -5.38
CA GLN A 24 0.44 3.80 -4.87
C GLN A 24 1.51 4.06 -5.94
N VAL A 25 2.27 5.15 -5.77
CA VAL A 25 3.22 5.61 -6.78
C VAL A 25 4.39 4.65 -6.99
N ILE A 26 4.87 4.01 -5.92
CA ILE A 26 5.96 3.04 -6.00
C ILE A 26 5.45 1.63 -5.67
N ASN A 27 5.76 0.67 -6.54
CA ASN A 27 5.75 -0.76 -6.24
C ASN A 27 7.16 -1.31 -6.43
N PHE A 28 7.76 -1.89 -5.39
CA PHE A 28 9.07 -2.51 -5.52
C PHE A 28 9.00 -3.79 -6.35
N VAL A 29 10.07 -4.05 -7.11
CA VAL A 29 10.28 -5.28 -7.88
C VAL A 29 11.56 -5.96 -7.40
N GLU A 30 12.64 -5.19 -7.22
CA GLU A 30 13.88 -5.58 -6.54
C GLU A 30 14.52 -4.34 -5.90
N GLY A 31 15.45 -4.50 -4.97
CA GLY A 31 16.24 -3.40 -4.41
C GLY A 31 17.20 -3.87 -3.32
N GLN A 32 18.06 -2.97 -2.85
CA GLN A 32 18.90 -3.23 -1.68
C GLN A 32 18.27 -2.56 -0.47
N VAL A 33 18.08 -3.33 0.60
CA VAL A 33 17.52 -2.84 1.84
C VAL A 33 18.66 -2.36 2.75
N TYR A 34 18.49 -1.16 3.29
CA TYR A 34 19.43 -0.51 4.19
C TYR A 34 18.73 -0.12 5.48
N GLY A 35 19.42 -0.33 6.60
CA GLY A 35 19.09 0.31 7.86
C GLY A 35 19.69 1.72 7.91
N THR A 36 19.06 2.60 8.68
CA THR A 36 19.53 3.97 8.89
C THR A 36 20.52 4.08 10.06
N LEU A 37 21.77 4.47 9.80
CA LEU A 37 22.81 4.54 10.84
C LEU A 37 22.93 5.91 11.54
N ALA A 38 22.16 6.91 11.09
CA ALA A 38 22.16 8.26 11.67
C ALA A 38 20.79 8.94 11.46
N GLU A 39 20.43 9.85 12.36
CA GLU A 39 19.20 10.65 12.23
C GLU A 39 19.21 11.47 10.94
N ALA A 40 18.22 11.24 10.08
CA ALA A 40 18.11 11.88 8.78
C ALA A 40 16.67 11.89 8.25
N THR A 41 16.37 12.84 7.36
CA THR A 41 15.23 12.71 6.45
C THR A 41 15.73 12.11 5.13
N LEU A 42 15.20 10.94 4.79
CA LEU A 42 15.52 10.19 3.57
C LEU A 42 14.32 10.18 2.64
N GLY A 43 14.56 10.27 1.35
CA GLY A 43 13.47 10.17 0.39
C GLY A 43 13.89 10.33 -1.06
N TRP A 44 12.97 10.86 -1.85
CA TRP A 44 13.15 11.04 -3.28
C TRP A 44 12.36 12.26 -3.79
N ALA A 45 12.88 12.87 -4.85
CA ALA A 45 12.27 13.99 -5.54
C ALA A 45 11.73 13.56 -6.89
N PHE A 46 10.59 14.12 -7.28
CA PHE A 46 9.89 13.73 -8.49
C PHE A 46 9.08 14.86 -9.11
N THR A 47 8.70 14.67 -10.36
CA THR A 47 7.73 15.49 -11.08
C THR A 47 6.52 14.64 -11.46
N VAL A 48 5.38 15.30 -11.69
CA VAL A 48 4.18 14.67 -12.24
C VAL A 48 3.97 15.09 -13.69
N ASN A 49 3.49 14.16 -14.54
CA ASN A 49 3.19 14.41 -15.95
C ASN A 49 1.78 14.97 -16.17
N GLU A 50 0.86 14.69 -15.25
CA GLU A 50 -0.52 15.19 -15.24
C GLU A 50 -0.90 15.67 -13.85
N THR A 51 -1.92 16.55 -13.77
CA THR A 51 -2.41 17.01 -12.47
C THR A 51 -3.03 15.86 -11.70
N GLN A 52 -2.50 15.58 -10.51
CA GLN A 52 -2.90 14.43 -9.71
C GLN A 52 -3.23 14.85 -8.27
N THR A 53 -4.25 14.21 -7.69
CA THR A 53 -4.58 14.42 -6.27
C THR A 53 -4.18 13.19 -5.46
N TYR A 54 -3.42 13.42 -4.40
CA TYR A 54 -2.94 12.39 -3.48
C TYR A 54 -3.57 12.56 -2.09
N ASN A 55 -3.84 11.43 -1.43
CA ASN A 55 -4.62 11.39 -0.18
C ASN A 55 -3.92 10.61 0.94
N TYR A 56 -2.79 9.97 0.65
CA TYR A 56 -2.06 9.14 1.61
C TYR A 56 -0.57 9.34 1.46
N LEU A 57 0.12 9.32 2.61
CA LEU A 57 1.56 9.13 2.68
C LEU A 57 1.82 7.77 3.33
N GLY A 58 2.88 7.11 2.92
CA GLY A 58 3.22 5.77 3.35
C GLY A 58 4.69 5.59 3.65
N ILE A 59 5.02 4.56 4.43
CA ILE A 59 6.38 4.13 4.72
C ILE A 59 6.50 2.63 4.44
N TRP A 60 7.66 2.21 3.96
CA TRP A 60 8.00 0.81 3.77
C TRP A 60 8.19 0.12 5.12
N ASP A 61 7.52 -1.01 5.31
CA ASP A 61 7.65 -1.92 6.44
C ASP A 61 8.21 -3.25 5.91
N GLU A 62 9.53 -3.41 6.07
CA GLU A 62 10.25 -4.63 5.67
C GLU A 62 9.74 -5.82 6.48
N THR A 63 9.56 -6.97 5.84
CA THR A 63 9.01 -8.21 6.43
C THR A 63 7.55 -8.16 6.88
N ALA A 64 6.92 -6.97 6.84
CA ALA A 64 5.51 -6.75 7.13
C ALA A 64 5.07 -7.10 8.56
N ASP A 65 6.00 -7.10 9.52
CA ASP A 65 5.76 -7.42 10.93
C ASP A 65 5.46 -6.19 11.80
N GLY A 66 5.66 -4.99 11.26
CA GLY A 66 5.33 -3.72 11.90
C GLY A 66 6.55 -2.86 12.14
N LEU A 67 6.34 -1.55 12.11
CA LEU A 67 7.42 -0.59 12.29
C LEU A 67 7.93 -0.61 13.73
N GLU A 68 9.24 -0.59 13.91
CA GLU A 68 9.83 -0.55 15.25
C GLU A 68 9.56 0.78 15.94
N ILE A 69 9.55 1.87 15.17
CA ILE A 69 9.33 3.24 15.67
C ILE A 69 8.31 4.01 14.82
N PRO A 70 7.69 5.07 15.37
CA PRO A 70 6.89 5.95 14.54
C PRO A 70 7.77 6.77 13.58
N HIS A 71 7.26 6.97 12.36
CA HIS A 71 7.92 7.77 11.32
C HIS A 71 7.08 8.99 10.95
N GLU A 72 7.69 10.17 11.02
CA GLU A 72 7.14 11.38 10.41
C GLU A 72 7.48 11.42 8.93
N ILE A 73 6.50 11.73 8.09
CA ILE A 73 6.63 11.80 6.63
C ILE A 73 6.16 13.17 6.18
N GLY A 74 6.88 13.77 5.23
CA GLY A 74 6.54 15.07 4.66
C GLY A 74 6.60 15.05 3.14
N LEU A 75 5.75 15.87 2.55
CA LEU A 75 5.74 16.22 1.13
C LEU A 75 5.94 17.73 1.01
N TRP A 76 6.93 18.14 0.21
CA TRP A 76 7.27 19.53 -0.03
C TRP A 76 7.25 19.89 -1.51
N ASP A 77 7.09 21.18 -1.81
CA ASP A 77 7.49 21.74 -3.09
C ASP A 77 8.98 22.12 -3.10
N SER A 78 9.49 22.47 -4.29
CA SER A 78 10.88 22.94 -4.48
C SER A 78 11.21 24.27 -3.79
N SER A 79 10.22 25.00 -3.29
CA SER A 79 10.38 26.23 -2.50
C SER A 79 10.42 25.94 -0.99
N GLU A 80 10.57 24.67 -0.61
CA GLU A 80 10.63 24.19 0.77
C GLU A 80 9.31 24.35 1.56
N ASN A 81 8.18 24.60 0.88
CA ASN A 81 6.89 24.66 1.55
C ASN A 81 6.40 23.24 1.84
N LEU A 82 6.07 22.95 3.10
CA LEU A 82 5.44 21.68 3.50
C LEU A 82 3.99 21.65 3.02
N LEU A 83 3.68 20.79 2.06
CA LEU A 83 2.35 20.63 1.45
C LEU A 83 1.48 19.66 2.25
N ALA A 84 2.07 18.58 2.77
CA ALA A 84 1.41 17.62 3.64
C ALA A 84 2.41 16.94 4.56
N THR A 85 1.92 16.48 5.72
CA THR A 85 2.68 15.64 6.63
C THR A 85 1.75 14.68 7.38
N THR A 86 2.28 13.55 7.80
CA THR A 86 1.62 12.62 8.70
C THR A 86 2.66 11.88 9.54
N THR A 87 2.20 11.20 10.59
CA THR A 87 3.00 10.27 11.38
C THR A 87 2.41 8.88 11.22
N ILE A 88 3.21 7.94 10.76
CA ILE A 88 2.86 6.51 10.77
C ILE A 88 3.33 5.95 12.10
N ALA A 89 2.40 5.37 12.86
CA ALA A 89 2.70 4.84 14.18
C ALA A 89 3.58 3.58 14.09
N SER A 90 4.36 3.32 15.14
CA SER A 90 5.03 2.03 15.32
C SER A 90 4.02 0.88 15.35
N GLY A 91 4.47 -0.31 15.02
CA GLY A 91 3.69 -1.54 15.02
C GLY A 91 2.86 -1.68 13.76
N THR A 92 1.66 -2.24 13.91
CA THR A 92 0.86 -2.71 12.77
C THR A 92 -0.46 -1.95 12.56
N ASP A 93 -0.69 -0.89 13.33
CA ASP A 93 -1.99 -0.23 13.42
C ASP A 93 -2.37 0.59 12.17
N SER A 94 -1.38 1.13 11.45
CA SER A 94 -1.60 1.90 10.23
C SER A 94 -2.03 1.02 9.05
N ILE A 95 -2.68 1.62 8.06
CA ILE A 95 -3.31 0.88 6.96
C ILE A 95 -2.24 0.14 6.15
N ALA A 96 -2.37 -1.17 6.00
CA ALA A 96 -1.44 -2.01 5.25
C ALA A 96 -1.92 -2.21 3.81
N ALA A 97 -1.04 -1.99 2.83
CA ALA A 97 -1.25 -2.40 1.44
C ALA A 97 -0.05 -3.24 0.94
N PHE A 98 -0.36 -4.37 0.30
CA PHE A 98 0.65 -5.28 -0.22
C PHE A 98 1.28 -4.70 -1.50
N PRO A 99 2.62 -4.60 -1.61
CA PRO A 99 3.27 -4.49 -2.90
C PRO A 99 2.96 -5.77 -3.69
N THR A 100 2.75 -5.61 -4.98
CA THR A 100 2.33 -6.72 -5.85
C THR A 100 3.47 -7.67 -6.21
N THR A 101 4.70 -7.37 -5.82
CA THR A 101 5.92 -8.12 -6.10
C THR A 101 6.96 -7.81 -5.03
N GLU A 102 7.79 -8.80 -4.69
CA GLU A 102 8.97 -8.76 -3.78
C GLU A 102 9.75 -7.42 -3.78
N PRO A 103 10.45 -7.03 -2.70
CA PRO A 103 10.81 -7.82 -1.51
C PRO A 103 9.67 -8.02 -0.48
N GLU A 104 9.83 -9.03 0.39
CA GLU A 104 8.95 -9.32 1.53
C GLU A 104 8.72 -8.06 2.38
N GLY A 105 7.60 -7.38 2.21
CA GLY A 105 7.23 -6.20 3.00
C GLY A 105 5.93 -5.59 2.51
N ILE A 106 5.45 -4.57 3.23
CA ILE A 106 4.24 -3.83 2.89
C ILE A 106 4.49 -2.34 3.01
N PHE A 107 3.70 -1.53 2.31
CA PHE A 107 3.59 -0.13 2.70
C PHE A 107 2.52 0.02 3.78
N ARG A 108 2.88 0.75 4.83
CA ARG A 108 1.93 1.25 5.82
C ARG A 108 1.56 2.67 5.44
N TRP A 109 0.30 3.03 5.61
CA TRP A 109 -0.27 4.26 5.10
C TRP A 109 -1.08 4.99 6.16
N GLU A 110 -1.02 6.31 6.10
CA GLU A 110 -1.91 7.21 6.82
C GLU A 110 -2.58 8.19 5.87
N ARG A 111 -3.81 8.57 6.20
CA ARG A 111 -4.56 9.55 5.41
C ARG A 111 -4.06 10.97 5.69
N ILE A 112 -3.90 11.75 4.63
CA ILE A 112 -3.64 13.20 4.70
C ILE A 112 -4.84 13.99 4.15
N ALA A 113 -4.84 15.30 4.38
CA ALA A 113 -5.69 16.19 3.60
C ALA A 113 -5.28 16.08 2.11
N PRO A 114 -6.25 16.07 1.16
CA PRO A 114 -5.93 15.93 -0.26
C PRO A 114 -4.97 17.02 -0.73
N VAL A 115 -3.89 16.62 -1.42
CA VAL A 115 -2.93 17.55 -2.05
C VAL A 115 -2.95 17.32 -3.55
N THR A 116 -3.10 18.40 -4.31
CA THR A 116 -3.04 18.38 -5.78
C THR A 116 -1.65 18.78 -6.24
N LEU A 117 -0.98 17.88 -6.95
CA LEU A 117 0.29 18.12 -7.62
C LEU A 117 0.03 18.46 -9.08
N THR A 118 0.82 19.38 -9.64
CA THR A 118 0.66 19.89 -11.00
C THR A 118 1.92 19.66 -11.81
N PRO A 119 1.81 19.41 -13.12
CA PRO A 119 2.98 19.25 -13.97
C PRO A 119 3.87 20.49 -14.02
N GLY A 120 5.18 20.27 -14.19
CA GLY A 120 6.18 21.33 -14.27
C GLY A 120 6.80 21.74 -12.92
N GLU A 121 6.31 21.17 -11.82
CA GLU A 121 6.87 21.36 -10.47
C GLU A 121 7.64 20.12 -10.01
N THR A 122 8.70 20.34 -9.23
CA THR A 122 9.42 19.29 -8.51
C THR A 122 8.91 19.21 -7.08
N TYR A 123 8.56 18.01 -6.65
CA TYR A 123 8.12 17.70 -5.30
C TYR A 123 9.14 16.81 -4.60
N HIS A 124 9.27 17.00 -3.30
CA HIS A 124 10.18 16.22 -2.45
C HIS A 124 9.34 15.43 -1.46
N LEU A 125 9.56 14.12 -1.41
CA LEU A 125 8.94 13.25 -0.42
C LEU A 125 10.03 12.70 0.48
N GLY A 126 9.83 12.76 1.80
CA GLY A 126 10.83 12.32 2.76
C GLY A 126 10.22 11.78 4.04
N ALA A 127 10.87 10.79 4.64
CA ALA A 127 10.56 10.28 5.96
C ALA A 127 11.74 10.53 6.90
N PHE A 128 11.42 10.91 8.14
CA PHE A 128 12.40 11.02 9.20
C PHE A 128 12.69 9.64 9.78
N TYR A 129 13.96 9.23 9.73
CA TYR A 129 14.47 8.03 10.37
C TYR A 129 15.27 8.45 11.59
N CYS A 130 14.84 7.99 12.76
CA CYS A 130 15.49 8.30 14.00
C CYS A 130 16.23 7.09 14.55
N THR A 131 17.44 7.32 15.05
CA THR A 131 18.36 6.25 15.43
C THR A 131 18.91 6.42 16.84
N SER A 132 18.30 7.28 17.67
CA SER A 132 18.78 7.55 19.03
C SER A 132 17.68 7.40 20.08
N ASP A 133 18.09 7.29 21.34
CA ASP A 133 17.22 7.30 22.53
C ASP A 133 16.23 8.48 22.54
N PHE A 134 16.50 9.54 21.77
CA PHE A 134 15.61 10.69 21.61
C PHE A 134 14.23 10.26 21.09
N CYS A 135 14.18 9.32 20.14
CA CYS A 135 12.93 8.81 19.58
C CYS A 135 12.53 7.44 20.16
N MET A 136 13.45 6.78 20.87
CA MET A 136 13.19 5.53 21.61
C MET A 136 13.52 5.70 23.09
N PRO A 137 12.70 6.43 23.89
CA PRO A 137 12.99 6.60 25.31
C PRO A 137 12.92 5.25 26.05
N GLY A 138 14.09 4.67 26.34
CA GLY A 138 14.26 3.40 27.05
C GLY A 138 14.52 2.17 26.17
N GLY A 139 14.80 2.33 24.88
CA GLY A 139 15.05 1.22 23.95
C GLY A 139 16.50 0.72 23.93
N GLU A 140 16.68 -0.58 23.79
CA GLU A 140 17.92 -1.18 23.30
C GLU A 140 18.01 -0.91 21.79
N TYR A 141 19.21 -0.60 21.25
CA TYR A 141 19.44 -0.44 19.80
C TYR A 141 19.15 -1.77 19.10
N ILE A 142 17.90 -2.01 18.76
CA ILE A 142 17.45 -3.20 18.05
C ILE A 142 16.70 -2.67 16.84
N GLY A 143 17.42 -2.67 15.71
CA GLY A 143 16.87 -2.28 14.42
C GLY A 143 16.60 -0.79 14.27
N VAL A 144 16.49 -0.40 13.01
CA VAL A 144 16.00 0.88 12.54
C VAL A 144 15.20 0.49 11.31
N ASP A 145 13.97 0.98 11.20
CA ASP A 145 13.11 0.63 10.08
C ASP A 145 13.83 0.90 8.75
N SER A 146 13.66 -0.04 7.84
CA SER A 146 14.45 -0.16 6.64
C SER A 146 13.98 0.78 5.52
N TRP A 147 14.88 1.07 4.61
CA TRP A 147 14.60 1.78 3.36
C TRP A 147 15.33 1.08 2.22
N VAL A 148 14.88 1.32 0.99
CA VAL A 148 15.33 0.65 -0.22
C VAL A 148 16.06 1.66 -1.12
N SER A 149 17.30 1.34 -1.50
CA SER A 149 18.00 2.02 -2.59
C SER A 149 18.28 1.03 -3.73
N ASP A 150 18.75 1.56 -4.86
CA ASP A 150 19.14 0.74 -6.02
C ASP A 150 17.97 -0.13 -6.52
N ALA A 151 16.74 0.33 -6.28
CA ALA A 151 15.55 -0.42 -6.55
C ALA A 151 15.27 -0.46 -8.05
N THR A 152 14.93 -1.64 -8.56
CA THR A 152 14.04 -1.69 -9.71
C THR A 152 12.63 -1.62 -9.15
N ALA A 153 11.94 -0.51 -9.42
CA ALA A 153 10.56 -0.31 -8.99
C ALA A 153 9.68 -0.06 -10.22
N SER A 154 8.44 -0.53 -10.14
CA SER A 154 7.38 -0.09 -11.04
C SER A 154 6.79 1.18 -10.46
N PHE A 155 6.98 2.28 -11.18
CA PHE A 155 6.41 3.57 -10.84
C PHE A 155 5.06 3.78 -11.53
N ASP A 156 4.23 4.64 -10.95
CA ASP A 156 3.10 5.25 -11.66
C ASP A 156 3.65 5.92 -12.94
N PRO A 157 3.10 5.62 -14.13
CA PRO A 157 3.55 6.23 -15.38
C PRO A 157 3.42 7.77 -15.43
N ASN A 158 2.69 8.37 -14.48
CA ASN A 158 2.61 9.80 -14.33
C ASN A 158 3.82 10.42 -13.60
N ILE A 159 4.82 9.63 -13.21
CA ILE A 159 6.01 10.08 -12.49
C ILE A 159 7.23 9.96 -13.40
N ASP A 160 8.05 11.02 -13.48
CA ASP A 160 9.16 11.08 -14.46
C ASP A 160 10.54 11.05 -13.80
N SER A 161 10.85 11.99 -12.88
CA SER A 161 12.12 11.98 -12.12
C SER A 161 11.98 11.27 -10.77
N GLN A 162 13.05 10.62 -10.28
CA GLN A 162 13.12 9.98 -8.97
C GLN A 162 14.51 10.18 -8.34
N ASP A 163 14.93 11.42 -8.17
CA ASP A 163 16.26 11.72 -7.64
C ASP A 163 16.31 11.43 -6.14
N SER A 164 17.40 10.83 -5.65
CA SER A 164 17.65 10.66 -4.22
C SER A 164 17.63 12.00 -3.50
N THR A 165 17.00 12.04 -2.33
CA THR A 165 17.04 13.20 -1.43
C THR A 165 17.48 12.78 -0.04
N PHE A 166 18.25 13.66 0.60
CA PHE A 166 18.85 13.38 1.91
C PHE A 166 19.17 14.67 2.67
N ILE A 167 18.86 14.69 3.97
CA ILE A 167 19.44 15.65 4.91
C ILE A 167 19.67 15.02 6.29
N SER A 168 20.86 15.25 6.86
CA SER A 168 21.10 14.95 8.27
C SER A 168 20.40 15.98 9.15
N ALA A 169 19.40 15.54 9.91
CA ALA A 169 18.61 16.37 10.79
C ALA A 169 18.04 15.52 11.93
N ARG A 170 17.72 16.14 13.07
CA ARG A 170 17.13 15.46 14.23
C ARG A 170 15.59 15.50 14.24
N VAL A 171 15.01 16.03 13.18
CA VAL A 171 13.57 16.25 12.97
C VAL A 171 13.27 16.15 11.47
N LEU A 172 12.02 15.89 11.13
CA LEU A 172 11.55 15.95 9.75
C LEU A 172 11.89 17.32 9.13
N SER A 173 12.68 17.30 8.06
CA SER A 173 13.21 18.51 7.42
C SER A 173 13.18 18.35 5.91
N PHE A 174 13.09 19.46 5.16
CA PHE A 174 13.16 19.43 3.70
C PHE A 174 14.45 18.74 3.23
N PRO A 175 14.36 17.61 2.49
CA PRO A 175 15.54 16.92 1.99
C PRO A 175 15.90 17.45 0.59
N PRO A 176 17.04 18.14 0.40
CA PRO A 176 17.50 18.55 -0.91
C PRO A 176 17.85 17.33 -1.77
N ILE A 177 17.85 17.51 -3.10
CA ILE A 177 18.36 16.50 -4.03
C ILE A 177 19.83 16.25 -3.73
N GLY A 178 20.16 14.98 -3.54
CA GLY A 178 21.49 14.50 -3.19
C GLY A 178 21.46 13.02 -2.81
N SER A 179 22.50 12.29 -3.20
CA SER A 179 22.68 10.88 -2.84
C SER A 179 23.61 10.73 -1.65
N ILE A 180 23.42 9.65 -0.90
CA ILE A 180 24.38 9.21 0.10
C ILE A 180 25.59 8.62 -0.65
N ALA A 181 26.80 8.97 -0.22
CA ALA A 181 28.02 8.53 -0.89
C ALA A 181 28.08 7.00 -1.01
N GLY A 182 28.20 6.51 -2.24
CA GLY A 182 28.29 5.08 -2.54
C GLY A 182 26.95 4.39 -2.81
N LEU A 183 25.83 5.12 -2.79
CA LEU A 183 24.50 4.62 -3.16
C LEU A 183 24.00 5.27 -4.46
N SER A 184 22.94 4.71 -5.04
CA SER A 184 22.33 5.25 -6.25
C SER A 184 21.83 6.69 -6.09
N GLU A 185 21.87 7.41 -7.21
CA GLU A 185 21.22 8.71 -7.38
C GLU A 185 19.71 8.59 -7.64
N GLN A 186 19.22 7.37 -7.89
CA GLN A 186 17.79 7.07 -7.92
C GLN A 186 17.30 6.75 -6.52
N GLY A 187 16.44 7.64 -6.01
CA GLY A 187 15.65 7.61 -4.77
C GLY A 187 16.17 6.84 -3.56
N ASN A 188 16.15 7.47 -2.39
CA ASN A 188 16.13 6.74 -1.12
C ASN A 188 14.67 6.36 -0.84
N PHE A 189 14.25 5.20 -1.35
CA PHE A 189 12.86 4.79 -1.30
C PHE A 189 12.50 4.19 0.05
N GLY A 190 11.36 4.58 0.59
CA GLY A 190 10.98 4.27 1.96
C GLY A 190 9.66 4.98 2.19
N PRO A 191 9.65 6.32 2.14
CA PRO A 191 8.41 7.05 2.00
C PRO A 191 7.78 6.85 0.62
N ASN A 192 6.44 6.83 0.58
CA ASN A 192 5.63 6.68 -0.63
C ASN A 192 4.37 7.57 -0.55
N ILE A 193 3.69 7.75 -1.69
CA ILE A 193 2.49 8.57 -1.81
C ILE A 193 1.44 7.83 -2.65
N ALA A 194 0.16 8.00 -2.31
CA ALA A 194 -0.93 7.33 -3.02
C ALA A 194 -2.20 8.20 -3.13
N ALA A 195 -2.86 8.11 -4.29
CA ALA A 195 -4.17 8.73 -4.52
C ALA A 195 -5.28 7.87 -3.89
N ALA A 196 -5.17 6.56 -4.06
CA ALA A 196 -5.93 5.56 -3.34
C ALA A 196 -5.00 4.41 -2.94
N ILE A 197 -5.32 3.78 -1.82
CA ILE A 197 -4.68 2.55 -1.40
C ILE A 197 -5.59 1.39 -1.82
N PRO A 198 -5.12 0.40 -2.59
CA PRO A 198 -5.91 -0.78 -2.90
C PRO A 198 -6.32 -1.43 -1.59
N GLU A 199 -7.62 -1.58 -1.34
CA GLU A 199 -8.05 -2.32 -0.16
C GLU A 199 -7.46 -3.74 -0.24
N PRO A 200 -6.87 -4.27 0.84
CA PRO A 200 -6.43 -5.65 0.86
C PRO A 200 -7.65 -6.49 0.51
N LEU A 201 -7.57 -7.16 -0.64
CA LEU A 201 -8.65 -7.83 -1.34
C LEU A 201 -9.69 -8.39 -0.37
N THR A 202 -10.96 -8.07 -0.57
CA THR A 202 -12.08 -8.75 0.07
C THR A 202 -12.12 -10.23 -0.39
N ILE A 203 -11.18 -11.07 0.09
CA ILE A 203 -11.14 -12.54 -0.10
C ILE A 203 -12.22 -13.19 0.78
N LEU A 204 -13.43 -12.64 0.78
CA LEU A 204 -14.61 -13.24 1.41
C LEU A 204 -15.76 -13.44 0.40
N GLY A 205 -15.69 -12.84 -0.80
CA GLY A 205 -16.74 -12.92 -1.81
C GLY A 205 -16.71 -14.19 -2.70
N SER A 206 -15.52 -14.75 -2.96
CA SER A 206 -15.36 -15.84 -3.94
C SER A 206 -15.54 -17.25 -3.36
N MET A 207 -15.43 -17.44 -2.04
CA MET A 207 -15.72 -18.74 -1.41
C MET A 207 -17.22 -19.04 -1.29
N SER A 208 -18.06 -18.01 -1.22
CA SER A 208 -19.50 -18.14 -1.02
C SER A 208 -20.24 -18.67 -2.27
N THR A 209 -19.74 -18.38 -3.47
CA THR A 209 -20.29 -18.89 -4.74
C THR A 209 -19.90 -20.34 -5.00
N LEU A 210 -18.71 -20.77 -4.58
CA LEU A 210 -18.26 -22.16 -4.71
C LEU A 210 -18.99 -23.10 -3.71
N LEU A 211 -19.32 -22.61 -2.51
CA LEU A 211 -20.10 -23.37 -1.53
C LEU A 211 -21.57 -23.55 -1.93
N THR A 212 -22.18 -22.54 -2.56
CA THR A 212 -23.55 -22.66 -3.09
C THR A 212 -23.63 -23.56 -4.33
N MET A 213 -22.64 -23.52 -5.24
CA MET A 213 -22.59 -24.45 -6.37
C MET A 213 -22.32 -25.90 -5.97
N SER A 214 -21.48 -26.15 -4.95
CA SER A 214 -21.20 -27.50 -4.45
C SER A 214 -22.39 -28.08 -3.67
N TYR A 215 -23.13 -27.25 -2.93
CA TYR A 215 -24.39 -27.67 -2.30
C TYR A 215 -25.47 -28.02 -3.35
N TYR A 216 -25.61 -27.23 -4.42
CA TYR A 216 -26.60 -27.46 -5.48
C TYR A 216 -26.31 -28.72 -6.34
N ARG A 217 -25.03 -29.05 -6.57
CA ARG A 217 -24.63 -30.30 -7.25
C ARG A 217 -24.95 -31.56 -6.42
N LYS A 218 -24.96 -31.46 -5.09
CA LYS A 218 -25.19 -32.61 -4.20
C LYS A 218 -26.68 -32.96 -4.08
N THR A 219 -27.57 -31.97 -4.11
CA THR A 219 -29.02 -32.17 -3.97
C THR A 219 -29.70 -32.59 -5.27
N SER A 220 -29.18 -32.17 -6.44
CA SER A 220 -29.73 -32.56 -7.76
C SER A 220 -29.48 -34.03 -8.15
N ARG A 221 -28.55 -34.72 -7.48
CA ARG A 221 -28.29 -36.16 -7.66
C ARG A 221 -29.20 -37.07 -6.83
N MET A 222 -29.96 -36.54 -5.88
CA MET A 222 -30.91 -37.31 -5.07
C MET A 222 -32.33 -37.21 -5.64
N LYS A 223 -32.55 -37.74 -6.85
CA LYS A 223 -33.91 -38.15 -7.23
C LYS A 223 -34.15 -39.55 -6.67
N PRO A 224 -35.21 -39.79 -5.87
CA PRO A 224 -35.49 -41.11 -5.33
C PRO A 224 -35.83 -42.10 -6.46
N LYS A 225 -35.13 -43.25 -6.48
CA LYS A 225 -35.45 -44.38 -7.35
C LYS A 225 -36.88 -44.84 -7.05
N ALA A 226 -37.77 -44.76 -8.04
CA ALA A 226 -39.09 -45.33 -7.96
C ALA A 226 -38.98 -46.85 -7.73
N LYS A 227 -39.59 -47.35 -6.64
CA LYS A 227 -39.68 -48.79 -6.36
C LYS A 227 -40.60 -49.44 -7.40
N SER A 228 -40.08 -50.33 -8.23
CA SER A 228 -40.89 -51.24 -9.06
C SER A 228 -41.42 -52.37 -8.19
N ASN A 229 -42.74 -52.49 -8.10
CA ASN A 229 -43.44 -53.54 -7.35
C ASN A 229 -43.41 -54.87 -8.15
N PRO A 230 -43.26 -56.04 -7.51
CA PRO A 230 -43.13 -57.31 -8.22
C PRO A 230 -44.50 -57.86 -8.63
N LEU A 231 -44.58 -58.39 -9.86
CA LEU A 231 -45.69 -59.25 -10.30
C LEU A 231 -45.20 -60.70 -10.33
N THR A 232 -45.64 -61.48 -9.36
CA THR A 232 -45.64 -62.95 -9.40
C THR A 232 -46.90 -63.43 -10.11
N LYS A 233 -46.73 -64.31 -11.09
CA LYS A 233 -47.68 -65.37 -11.47
C LYS A 233 -46.89 -66.65 -11.66
#